data_AF-A0A060BY35-F1
#
_entry.id   AF-A0A060BY35-F1
#
_cell.length_a   1.000
_cell.length_b   1.000
_cell.length_c   1.000
_cell.angle_alpha   90.00
_cell.angle_beta   90.00
_cell.angle_gamma   90.00
#
_symmetry.space_group_name_H-M   'P 1'
#
loop_
_entity.id
_entity.type
_entity.pdbx_description
1 polymer ?
#
loop_
_entity_poly.entity_id
_entity_poly.type
_entity_poly.pdbx_seq_one_letter_code
_entity_poly.pdbx_strand_id
1 'polypeptide(L)'
;STKAVPIPWRARALPQGDRGIRAEDDSRLISYASNRFERDICFDLADIISINPYPGWISECDDWTRSNLVSVEPAIRRHAEYFSKAHYSGKPLLVSEIGACGIYGIRSRERAQWSRGVPIRL
;
A
#
# COMPACT_ATOMS: atom_id res chain seq x y z
N SER A 1 -16.31 -34.36 4.30
CA SER A 1 -17.33 -33.34 4.59
C SER A 1 -16.63 -32.28 5.43
N THR A 2 -16.27 -31.11 4.94
CA THR A 2 -17.08 -30.07 4.26
C THR A 2 -16.24 -29.40 3.16
N LYS A 3 -16.73 -29.39 1.91
CA LYS A 3 -16.16 -28.56 0.86
C LYS A 3 -16.60 -27.11 1.13
N ALA A 4 -15.65 -26.20 1.27
CA ALA A 4 -15.94 -24.77 1.33
C ALA A 4 -16.72 -24.37 0.07
N VAL A 5 -17.94 -23.87 0.24
CA VAL A 5 -18.75 -23.33 -0.84
C VAL A 5 -18.16 -21.97 -1.23
N PRO A 6 -17.81 -21.73 -2.51
CA PRO A 6 -17.30 -20.44 -2.93
C PRO A 6 -18.40 -19.39 -2.78
N ILE A 7 -18.12 -18.33 -2.02
CA ILE A 7 -19.07 -17.24 -1.82
C ILE A 7 -19.13 -16.41 -3.12
N PRO A 8 -20.30 -16.23 -3.77
CA PRO A 8 -20.41 -15.75 -5.16
C PRO A 8 -19.90 -14.32 -5.43
N TRP A 9 -19.68 -13.49 -4.40
CA TRP A 9 -19.36 -12.07 -4.58
C TRP A 9 -17.87 -11.76 -4.65
N ARG A 10 -16.96 -12.71 -4.38
CA ARG A 10 -15.50 -12.45 -4.37
C ARG A 10 -14.88 -12.14 -5.74
N ALA A 11 -15.64 -12.26 -6.84
CA ALA A 11 -15.17 -12.00 -8.20
C ALA A 11 -16.08 -11.05 -9.01
N ARG A 12 -16.94 -10.26 -8.34
CA ARG A 12 -17.81 -9.27 -8.99
C ARG A 12 -17.40 -7.84 -8.67
N ALA A 13 -16.11 -7.53 -8.82
CA ALA A 13 -15.66 -6.19 -9.16
C ALA A 13 -15.30 -6.21 -10.65
N LEU A 14 -16.12 -5.51 -11.41
CA LEU A 14 -16.28 -5.48 -12.86
C LEU A 14 -14.94 -5.50 -13.64
N PRO A 15 -14.79 -6.31 -14.70
CA PRO A 15 -13.70 -6.16 -15.68
C PRO A 15 -13.84 -4.88 -16.55
N GLN A 16 -14.48 -3.83 -16.03
CA GLN A 16 -14.89 -2.63 -16.76
C GLN A 16 -14.91 -1.34 -15.91
N GLY A 17 -14.35 -1.34 -14.69
CA GLY A 17 -14.40 -0.18 -13.81
C GLY A 17 -13.71 1.07 -14.39
N ASP A 18 -12.65 0.88 -15.16
CA ASP A 18 -11.93 1.92 -15.89
C ASP A 18 -12.69 2.44 -17.12
N ARG A 19 -13.43 1.56 -17.83
CA ARG A 19 -14.17 1.93 -19.06
C ARG A 19 -15.19 3.03 -18.83
N GLY A 20 -15.88 3.02 -17.69
CA GLY A 20 -16.83 4.08 -17.34
C GLY A 20 -16.13 5.43 -17.15
N ILE A 21 -14.99 5.43 -16.45
CA ILE A 21 -14.20 6.64 -16.23
C ILE A 21 -13.65 7.18 -17.55
N ARG A 22 -13.09 6.31 -18.40
CA ARG A 22 -12.55 6.69 -19.70
C ARG A 22 -13.61 7.16 -20.69
N ALA A 23 -14.83 6.66 -20.61
CA ALA A 23 -15.94 7.13 -21.46
C ALA A 23 -16.31 8.59 -21.17
N GLU A 24 -16.15 9.03 -19.91
CA GLU A 24 -16.38 10.43 -19.51
C GLU A 24 -15.16 11.30 -19.80
N ASP A 25 -13.95 10.79 -19.56
CA ASP A 25 -12.70 11.49 -19.83
C ASP A 25 -11.51 10.53 -19.96
N ASP A 26 -10.99 10.39 -21.18
CA ASP A 26 -9.80 9.58 -21.48
C ASP A 26 -8.51 10.41 -21.54
N SER A 27 -8.55 11.71 -21.24
CA SER A 27 -7.37 12.59 -21.27
C SER A 27 -6.49 12.49 -20.01
N ARG A 28 -6.97 11.83 -18.96
CA ARG A 28 -6.34 11.77 -17.63
C ARG A 28 -5.94 10.35 -17.25
N LEU A 29 -4.87 10.24 -16.48
CA LEU A 29 -4.42 8.97 -15.91
C LEU A 29 -5.35 8.51 -14.80
N ILE A 30 -5.62 7.21 -14.75
CA ILE A 30 -6.45 6.55 -13.73
C ILE A 30 -5.55 5.85 -12.71
N SER A 31 -5.88 6.00 -11.44
CA SER A 31 -5.27 5.26 -10.34
C SER A 31 -6.25 5.05 -9.19
N TYR A 32 -5.89 4.17 -8.26
CA TYR A 32 -6.59 3.96 -7.00
C TYR A 32 -5.57 3.55 -5.92
N ALA A 33 -5.81 3.93 -4.68
CA ALA A 33 -4.93 3.62 -3.57
C ALA A 33 -5.18 2.19 -3.05
N SER A 34 -4.18 1.31 -3.12
CA SER A 34 -4.27 -0.08 -2.67
C SER A 34 -3.50 -0.36 -1.39
N ASN A 35 -4.11 -1.13 -0.48
CA ASN A 35 -3.45 -1.77 0.65
C ASN A 35 -3.28 -3.29 0.47
N ARG A 36 -3.53 -3.81 -0.74
CA ARG A 36 -3.48 -5.25 -1.04
C ARG A 36 -2.12 -5.70 -1.58
N PHE A 37 -1.27 -4.76 -2.01
CA PHE A 37 0.10 -4.99 -2.47
C PHE A 37 0.15 -6.12 -3.51
N GLU A 38 1.00 -7.15 -3.32
CA GLU A 38 1.17 -8.24 -4.28
C GLU A 38 -0.09 -9.11 -4.49
N ARG A 39 -1.12 -8.91 -3.67
CA ARG A 39 -2.40 -9.63 -3.74
C ARG A 39 -3.50 -8.86 -4.46
N ASP A 40 -3.24 -7.63 -4.89
CA ASP A 40 -4.21 -6.87 -5.66
C ASP A 40 -4.29 -7.42 -7.10
N ILE A 41 -5.50 -7.72 -7.54
CA ILE A 41 -5.77 -8.26 -8.89
C ILE A 41 -6.29 -7.18 -9.85
N CYS A 42 -6.41 -5.94 -9.40
CA CYS A 42 -7.04 -4.85 -10.15
C CYS A 42 -6.04 -3.84 -10.72
N PHE A 43 -4.72 -4.01 -10.51
CA PHE A 43 -3.72 -3.06 -11.00
C PHE A 43 -3.68 -2.93 -12.52
N ASP A 44 -4.19 -3.94 -13.24
CA ASP A 44 -4.37 -3.88 -14.69
C ASP A 44 -5.34 -2.77 -15.13
N LEU A 45 -6.28 -2.37 -14.28
CA LEU A 45 -7.27 -1.32 -14.54
C LEU A 45 -6.73 0.12 -14.38
N ALA A 46 -5.51 0.29 -13.83
CA ALA A 46 -4.92 1.59 -13.54
C ALA A 46 -3.70 1.89 -14.44
N ASP A 47 -3.49 3.17 -14.74
CA ASP A 47 -2.30 3.66 -15.43
C ASP A 47 -1.11 3.85 -14.47
N ILE A 48 -1.41 4.26 -13.24
CA ILE A 48 -0.44 4.42 -12.15
C ILE A 48 -0.77 3.41 -11.05
N ILE A 49 0.22 2.64 -10.61
CA ILE A 49 0.10 1.76 -9.46
C ILE A 49 0.28 2.60 -8.21
N SER A 50 -0.74 2.70 -7.37
CA SER A 50 -0.66 3.43 -6.10
C SER A 50 -0.80 2.47 -4.90
N ILE A 51 0.15 2.54 -3.97
CA ILE A 51 0.18 1.69 -2.77
C ILE A 51 0.22 2.52 -1.49
N ASN A 52 -0.35 1.97 -0.42
CA ASN A 52 -0.42 2.58 0.92
C ASN A 52 0.39 1.78 1.95
N PRO A 53 1.73 1.67 1.82
CA PRO A 53 2.57 0.99 2.80
C PRO A 53 2.68 1.80 4.09
N TYR A 54 2.52 1.13 5.23
CA TYR A 54 2.76 1.70 6.57
C TYR A 54 3.82 0.92 7.37
N PRO A 55 4.98 0.57 6.78
CA PRO A 55 6.04 -0.10 7.52
C PRO A 55 6.55 0.84 8.62
N GLY A 56 6.97 0.27 9.74
CA GLY A 56 7.34 1.06 10.91
C GLY A 56 6.17 1.61 11.72
N TRP A 57 4.92 1.46 11.23
CA TRP A 57 3.72 1.99 11.87
C TRP A 57 2.62 0.96 12.06
N ILE A 58 2.03 0.46 10.95
CA ILE A 58 1.00 -0.58 10.93
C ILE A 58 1.63 -1.81 10.28
N SER A 59 2.35 -2.58 11.08
CA SER A 59 2.98 -3.84 10.67
C SER A 59 2.76 -4.90 11.74
N GLU A 60 2.88 -6.16 11.34
CA GLU A 60 3.05 -7.30 12.25
C GLU A 60 4.41 -7.15 12.96
N CYS A 61 4.53 -6.26 13.94
CA CYS A 61 5.70 -6.19 14.80
C CYS A 61 5.30 -6.66 16.20
N ASP A 62 5.52 -7.95 16.43
CA ASP A 62 5.33 -8.57 17.74
C ASP A 62 6.59 -8.42 18.63
N ASP A 63 7.66 -7.84 18.09
CA ASP A 63 8.94 -7.64 18.77
C ASP A 63 9.10 -6.20 19.28
N TRP A 64 8.67 -5.98 20.52
CA TRP A 64 8.79 -4.71 21.23
C TRP A 64 10.22 -4.32 21.62
N THR A 65 11.22 -5.18 21.38
CA THR A 65 12.62 -4.89 21.71
C THR A 65 13.35 -4.10 20.63
N ARG A 66 12.73 -3.94 19.45
CA ARG A 66 13.34 -3.28 18.29
C ARG A 66 12.53 -2.10 17.83
N SER A 67 13.22 -1.11 17.25
CA SER A 67 12.55 0.00 16.59
C SER A 67 11.91 -0.48 15.29
N ASN A 68 10.61 -0.27 15.13
CA ASN A 68 9.89 -0.64 13.91
C ASN A 68 10.41 0.11 12.67
N LEU A 69 11.14 1.23 12.85
CA LEU A 69 11.75 1.98 11.76
C LEU A 69 12.72 1.17 10.91
N VAL A 70 13.33 0.11 11.47
CA VAL A 70 14.23 -0.78 10.71
C VAL A 70 13.50 -1.53 9.59
N SER A 71 12.16 -1.61 9.66
CA SER A 71 11.33 -2.27 8.64
C SER A 71 10.99 -1.37 7.45
N VAL A 72 11.17 -0.04 7.55
CA VAL A 72 10.74 0.93 6.52
C VAL A 72 11.49 0.68 5.22
N GLU A 73 12.82 0.83 5.22
CA GLU A 73 13.62 0.69 4.00
C GLU A 73 13.46 -0.70 3.35
N PRO A 74 13.55 -1.84 4.08
CA PRO A 74 13.36 -3.15 3.46
C PRO A 74 11.97 -3.33 2.85
N ALA A 75 10.92 -2.81 3.48
CA ALA A 75 9.57 -2.90 2.95
C ALA A 75 9.40 -2.07 1.67
N ILE A 76 9.89 -0.83 1.66
CA ILE A 76 9.84 0.03 0.47
C ILE A 76 10.65 -0.58 -0.68
N ARG A 77 11.84 -1.10 -0.39
CA ARG A 77 12.66 -1.79 -1.39
C ARG A 77 11.96 -3.02 -1.96
N ARG A 78 11.35 -3.87 -1.12
CA ARG A 78 10.57 -5.04 -1.55
C ARG A 78 9.43 -4.64 -2.49
N HIS A 79 8.69 -3.58 -2.17
CA HIS A 79 7.61 -3.09 -3.03
C HIS A 79 8.15 -2.56 -4.36
N ALA A 80 9.20 -1.75 -4.34
CA ALA A 80 9.84 -1.25 -5.56
C ALA A 80 10.33 -2.41 -6.45
N GLU A 81 11.01 -3.41 -5.88
CA GLU A 81 11.48 -4.61 -6.60
C GLU A 81 10.31 -5.42 -7.18
N TYR A 82 9.22 -5.61 -6.44
CA TYR A 82 8.05 -6.35 -6.91
C TYR A 82 7.40 -5.66 -8.12
N PHE A 83 7.17 -4.35 -8.03
CA PHE A 83 6.53 -3.57 -9.11
C PHE A 83 7.49 -3.18 -10.24
N SER A 84 8.79 -3.45 -10.11
CA SER A 84 9.76 -3.33 -11.21
C SER A 84 9.76 -4.53 -12.16
N LYS A 85 9.02 -5.60 -11.85
CA LYS A 85 8.93 -6.80 -12.71
C LYS A 85 8.26 -6.48 -14.05
N ALA A 86 8.59 -7.26 -15.08
CA ALA A 86 8.14 -7.06 -16.46
C ALA A 86 6.61 -6.88 -16.63
N HIS A 87 5.80 -7.51 -15.77
CA HIS A 87 4.34 -7.35 -15.80
C HIS A 87 3.88 -5.91 -15.49
N TYR A 88 4.63 -5.18 -14.66
CA TYR A 88 4.29 -3.83 -14.19
C TYR A 88 5.23 -2.74 -14.72
N SER A 89 6.29 -3.09 -15.48
CA SER A 89 7.38 -2.18 -15.85
C SER A 89 6.97 -0.97 -16.71
N GLY A 90 5.76 -0.94 -17.26
CA GLY A 90 5.19 0.20 -17.98
C GLY A 90 4.36 1.16 -17.14
N LYS A 91 4.13 0.86 -15.84
CA LYS A 91 3.26 1.63 -14.96
C LYS A 91 4.08 2.29 -13.85
N PRO A 92 4.04 3.62 -13.68
CA PRO A 92 4.70 4.28 -12.55
C PRO A 92 4.17 3.75 -11.21
N LEU A 93 5.06 3.61 -10.24
CA LEU A 93 4.70 3.30 -8.86
C LEU A 93 4.64 4.59 -8.03
N LEU A 94 3.50 4.80 -7.37
CA LEU A 94 3.26 5.89 -6.43
C LEU A 94 3.03 5.32 -5.02
N VAL A 95 3.75 5.85 -4.04
CA VAL A 95 3.40 5.66 -2.63
C VAL A 95 2.38 6.73 -2.28
N SER A 96 1.09 6.41 -2.42
CA SER A 96 0.00 7.36 -2.20
C SER A 96 -0.22 7.67 -0.73
N GLU A 97 0.11 6.73 0.15
CA GLU A 97 0.12 6.94 1.59
C GLU A 97 1.33 6.26 2.22
N ILE A 98 2.04 7.00 3.07
CA ILE A 98 2.99 6.48 4.04
C ILE A 98 3.05 7.46 5.20
N GLY A 99 3.17 6.97 6.42
CA GLY A 99 3.19 7.86 7.57
C GLY A 99 3.22 7.14 8.90
N ALA A 100 3.30 7.94 9.95
CA ALA A 100 3.15 7.53 11.33
C ALA A 100 2.34 8.60 12.06
N CYS A 101 1.53 8.20 13.03
CA CYS A 101 0.82 9.17 13.86
C CYS A 101 1.76 9.70 14.95
N GLY A 102 1.70 11.01 15.19
CA GLY A 102 2.28 11.66 16.34
C GLY A 102 1.22 12.46 17.07
N ILE A 103 0.99 12.16 18.34
CA ILE A 103 0.04 12.88 19.19
C ILE A 103 0.67 14.22 19.57
N TYR A 104 -0.07 15.29 19.34
CA TYR A 104 0.38 16.64 19.69
C TYR A 104 0.68 16.74 21.19
N GLY A 105 1.79 17.39 21.54
CA GLY A 105 2.24 17.54 22.93
C GLY A 105 3.01 16.34 23.49
N ILE A 106 2.88 15.15 22.92
CA ILE A 106 3.63 13.96 23.36
C ILE A 106 5.02 13.95 22.72
N ARG A 107 6.06 13.95 23.55
CA ARG A 107 7.46 13.86 23.13
C ARG A 107 8.15 12.73 23.89
N SER A 108 8.93 11.91 23.20
CA SER A 108 9.77 10.87 23.81
C SER A 108 11.18 11.01 23.26
N ARG A 109 12.18 10.92 24.15
CA ARG A 109 13.59 10.93 23.76
C ARG A 109 13.96 9.66 22.99
N GLU A 110 13.28 8.57 23.34
CA GLU A 110 13.39 7.23 22.78
C GLU A 110 12.65 7.09 21.45
N ARG A 111 11.89 8.13 21.03
CA ARG A 111 11.05 8.14 19.82
C ARG A 111 10.03 7.00 19.84
N ALA A 112 9.36 6.83 20.98
CA ALA A 112 8.28 5.87 21.12
C ALA A 112 7.16 6.13 20.10
N GLN A 113 6.45 5.08 19.71
CA GLN A 113 5.26 5.18 18.86
C GLN A 113 4.29 6.23 19.42
N TRP A 114 3.61 6.98 18.55
CA TRP A 114 2.70 8.08 18.91
C TRP A 114 3.36 9.35 19.46
N SER A 115 4.67 9.36 19.73
CA SER A 115 5.37 10.59 20.11
C SER A 115 5.76 11.44 18.89
N ARG A 116 5.78 12.77 19.06
CA ARG A 116 6.35 13.69 18.08
C ARG A 116 7.85 13.39 17.95
N GLY A 117 8.31 13.23 16.71
CA GLY A 117 9.73 13.06 16.38
C GLY A 117 10.15 11.64 15.98
N VAL A 118 9.21 10.71 15.81
CA VAL A 118 9.46 9.46 15.07
C VAL A 118 9.68 9.82 13.59
N PRO A 119 10.92 9.80 13.07
CA PRO A 119 11.18 10.16 11.70
C PRO A 119 11.01 8.90 10.84
N ILE A 120 10.11 8.96 9.85
CA ILE A 120 10.17 8.05 8.72
C ILE A 120 11.20 8.66 7.77
N ARG A 121 12.44 8.13 7.79
CA ARG A 121 13.41 8.43 6.72
C ARG A 121 13.08 7.51 5.55
N LEU A 122 12.70 8.11 4.44
CA LEU A 122 12.63 7.50 3.12
C LEU A 122 14.05 7.47 2.50
#